data_AF-A0A816R1B4-F1
#
_entry.id   AF-A0A816R1B4-F1
#
_cell.length_a   1.000
_cell.length_b   1.000
_cell.length_c   1.000
_cell.angle_alpha   90.00
_cell.angle_beta   90.00
_cell.angle_gamma   90.00
#
_symmetry.space_group_name_H-M   'P 1'
#
loop_
_entity.id
_entity.type
_entity.pdbx_description
1 polymer ?
#
loop_
_entity_poly.entity_id
_entity_poly.type
_entity_poly.pdbx_seq_one_letter_code
_entity_poly.pdbx_strand_id
1 'polypeptide(L)'
;MSLPFHLIFVQLEDKFYLTVPQHIYTPSVTIQTKIARSQYCPHIRESFNQTLIANPILRRIKYYHLACIKDSNLLYFHRSLLAITDWFHACAALERLVTVIADVKFNLAKSKTMAKLLIIVISLFTCVSFLHDSIHRYLIDDDEEQRTWHMVHFTPSIGICNSFINIFHSIVPFRLKLMSAMSTSVLVQKDVYQLRNKTRIWNI
;
A
#
# COMPACT_ATOMS: atom_id res chain seq x y z
N MET A 1 -22.85 -26.98 -11.61
CA MET A 1 -23.74 -27.17 -10.45
C MET A 1 -22.95 -26.77 -9.22
N SER A 2 -23.15 -25.54 -8.73
CA SER A 2 -22.40 -24.94 -7.62
C SER A 2 -23.10 -25.25 -6.29
N LEU A 3 -22.42 -25.94 -5.37
CA LEU A 3 -22.90 -26.07 -3.99
C LEU A 3 -22.50 -24.82 -3.18
N PRO A 4 -23.41 -24.25 -2.36
CA PRO A 4 -23.06 -23.22 -1.41
C PRO A 4 -22.22 -23.85 -0.28
N PHE A 5 -21.11 -23.21 0.08
CA PHE A 5 -20.33 -23.55 1.27
C PHE A 5 -20.49 -22.42 2.28
N HIS A 6 -20.76 -22.77 3.53
CA HIS A 6 -20.81 -21.83 4.64
C HIS A 6 -19.40 -21.79 5.26
N LEU A 7 -18.89 -20.61 5.60
CA LEU A 7 -17.65 -20.43 6.35
C LEU A 7 -18.05 -19.84 7.69
N ILE A 8 -17.64 -20.48 8.79
CA ILE A 8 -17.93 -20.00 10.14
C ILE A 8 -16.61 -19.49 10.72
N PHE A 9 -16.62 -18.30 11.34
CA PHE A 9 -15.44 -17.74 11.99
C PHE A 9 -15.72 -17.61 13.48
N VAL A 10 -14.87 -18.23 14.29
CA VAL A 10 -15.02 -18.21 15.76
C VAL A 10 -13.92 -17.33 16.35
N GLN A 11 -14.30 -16.32 17.11
CA GLN A 11 -13.38 -15.46 17.85
C GLN A 11 -13.21 -16.00 19.28
N LEU A 12 -11.98 -16.38 19.65
CA LEU A 12 -11.60 -16.73 21.02
C LEU A 12 -10.41 -15.87 21.46
N GLU A 13 -10.56 -15.13 22.57
CA GLU A 13 -9.46 -14.45 23.26
C GLU A 13 -8.52 -13.66 22.31
N ASP A 14 -9.11 -12.82 21.44
CA ASP A 14 -8.41 -12.01 20.43
C ASP A 14 -7.73 -12.77 19.27
N LYS A 15 -8.01 -14.06 19.10
CA LYS A 15 -7.57 -14.86 17.96
C LYS A 15 -8.79 -15.42 17.20
N PHE A 16 -8.77 -15.26 15.88
CA PHE A 16 -9.83 -15.76 15.00
C PHE A 16 -9.43 -17.12 14.42
N TYR A 17 -10.34 -18.07 14.53
CA TYR A 17 -10.20 -19.41 13.96
C TYR A 17 -11.22 -19.57 12.84
N LEU A 18 -10.76 -19.98 11.66
CA LEU A 18 -11.63 -20.36 10.55
C LEU A 18 -12.14 -21.79 10.81
N THR A 19 -13.44 -21.95 10.95
CA THR A 19 -14.08 -23.27 10.99
C THR A 19 -14.78 -23.50 9.65
N VAL A 20 -14.40 -24.58 8.98
CA VAL A 20 -14.93 -24.97 7.67
C VAL A 20 -15.95 -26.09 7.89
N PRO A 21 -17.26 -25.81 7.86
CA PRO A 21 -18.27 -26.87 7.86
C PRO A 21 -18.21 -27.62 6.53
N GLN A 22 -17.62 -28.82 6.54
CA GLN A 22 -17.61 -29.72 5.39
C GLN A 22 -18.85 -30.62 5.42
N HIS A 23 -19.70 -30.53 4.39
CA HIS A 23 -20.84 -31.44 4.24
C HIS A 23 -20.43 -32.80 3.63
N ILE A 24 -19.28 -32.87 2.94
CA ILE A 24 -18.63 -34.10 2.48
C ILE A 24 -17.18 -34.03 2.97
N TYR A 25 -16.81 -34.94 3.88
CA TYR A 25 -15.48 -35.02 4.46
C TYR A 25 -14.46 -35.39 3.38
N THR A 26 -13.55 -34.47 3.06
CA THR A 26 -12.33 -34.77 2.29
C THR A 26 -11.13 -34.62 3.20
N PRO A 27 -10.44 -35.72 3.55
CA PRO A 27 -9.24 -35.61 4.36
C PRO A 27 -8.20 -34.77 3.62
N SER A 28 -7.51 -33.89 4.37
CA SER A 28 -6.29 -33.18 3.96
C SER A 28 -6.43 -31.87 3.18
N VAL A 29 -7.56 -31.15 3.24
CA VAL A 29 -7.59 -29.76 2.75
C VAL A 29 -6.99 -28.83 3.80
N THR A 30 -5.69 -28.60 3.72
CA THR A 30 -4.97 -27.65 4.57
C THR A 30 -5.22 -26.23 4.06
N ILE A 31 -6.20 -25.53 4.64
CA ILE A 31 -6.47 -24.11 4.36
C ILE A 31 -5.71 -23.26 5.38
N GLN A 32 -4.48 -22.85 5.04
CA GLN A 32 -3.74 -21.88 5.84
C GLN A 32 -4.08 -20.47 5.38
N THR A 33 -4.84 -19.73 6.18
CA THR A 33 -5.05 -18.28 5.98
C THR A 33 -4.59 -17.53 7.22
N LYS A 34 -3.70 -16.55 7.03
CA LYS A 34 -3.29 -15.61 8.10
C LYS A 34 -4.13 -14.35 7.95
N ILE A 35 -5.10 -14.18 8.83
CA ILE A 35 -6.01 -13.03 8.82
C ILE A 35 -5.31 -11.85 9.52
N ALA A 36 -5.13 -10.74 8.81
CA ALA A 36 -4.54 -9.50 9.33
C ALA A 36 -5.63 -8.52 9.77
N ARG A 37 -5.36 -7.68 10.78
CA ARG A 37 -6.31 -6.68 11.29
C ARG A 37 -6.83 -5.71 10.22
N SER A 38 -6.07 -5.43 9.17
CA SER A 38 -6.51 -4.58 8.06
C SER A 38 -7.57 -5.21 7.15
N GLN A 39 -7.89 -6.49 7.36
CA GLN A 39 -8.88 -7.24 6.58
C GLN A 39 -10.27 -7.26 7.23
N TYR A 40 -10.44 -6.80 8.48
CA TYR A 40 -11.77 -6.66 9.08
C TYR A 40 -12.33 -5.25 8.88
N CYS A 41 -13.67 -5.15 8.90
CA CYS A 41 -14.33 -3.88 9.11
C CYS A 41 -14.65 -3.72 10.61
N PRO A 42 -14.57 -2.49 11.13
CA PRO A 42 -14.93 -2.22 12.51
C PRO A 42 -16.36 -2.69 12.81
N HIS A 43 -16.60 -3.06 14.06
CA HIS A 43 -17.87 -3.61 14.47
C HIS A 43 -18.98 -2.58 14.23
N ILE A 44 -20.18 -3.00 13.82
CA ILE A 44 -21.26 -2.07 13.46
C ILE A 44 -21.61 -1.07 14.57
N ARG A 45 -21.41 -1.46 15.84
CA ARG A 45 -21.62 -0.60 17.01
C ARG A 45 -20.51 0.43 17.24
N GLU A 46 -19.33 0.24 16.66
CA GLU A 46 -18.21 1.20 16.72
C GLU A 46 -18.34 2.28 15.65
N SER A 47 -18.90 1.93 14.49
CA SER A 47 -18.96 2.81 13.32
C SER A 47 -20.28 3.56 13.16
N PHE A 48 -21.36 3.10 13.81
CA PHE A 48 -22.70 3.65 13.61
C PHE A 48 -23.38 4.06 14.92
N ASN A 49 -24.06 5.21 14.88
CA ASN A 49 -24.88 5.70 15.98
C ASN A 49 -26.11 4.78 16.21
N GLN A 50 -26.69 4.82 17.41
CA GLN A 50 -27.85 4.01 17.83
C GLN A 50 -29.02 4.09 16.84
N THR A 51 -29.21 5.22 16.15
CA THR A 51 -30.25 5.42 15.14
C THR A 51 -30.09 4.52 13.91
N LEU A 52 -28.85 4.23 13.49
CA LEU A 52 -28.54 3.36 12.35
C LEU A 52 -28.61 1.88 12.74
N ILE A 53 -28.34 1.56 14.01
CA ILE A 53 -28.57 0.23 14.58
C ILE A 53 -30.07 -0.05 14.70
N ALA A 54 -30.91 0.93 15.05
CA ALA A 54 -32.36 0.73 15.15
C ALA A 54 -33.08 0.52 13.79
N ASN A 55 -32.40 0.74 12.66
CA ASN A 55 -32.99 0.56 11.34
C ASN A 55 -33.26 -0.92 10.99
N PRO A 56 -34.21 -1.18 10.07
CA PRO A 56 -34.46 -2.52 9.51
C PRO A 56 -33.20 -3.13 8.89
N ILE A 57 -33.10 -4.46 8.97
CA ILE A 57 -31.92 -5.27 8.59
C ILE A 57 -31.41 -4.91 7.18
N LEU A 58 -32.29 -4.89 6.17
CA LEU A 58 -31.91 -4.55 4.78
C LEU A 58 -31.27 -3.17 4.64
N ARG A 59 -31.73 -2.20 5.43
CA ARG A 59 -31.19 -0.83 5.43
C ARG A 59 -29.85 -0.77 6.16
N ARG A 60 -29.72 -1.54 7.25
CA ARG A 60 -28.50 -1.65 8.04
C ARG A 60 -27.35 -2.26 7.24
N ILE A 61 -27.61 -3.35 6.53
CA ILE A 61 -26.66 -4.02 5.63
C ILE A 61 -26.15 -3.03 4.57
N LYS A 62 -27.06 -2.31 3.90
CA LYS A 62 -26.70 -1.31 2.88
C LYS A 62 -25.77 -0.20 3.41
N TYR A 63 -26.05 0.36 4.59
CA TYR A 63 -25.21 1.42 5.15
C TYR A 63 -23.88 0.91 5.69
N TYR A 64 -23.86 -0.28 6.30
CA TYR A 64 -22.63 -0.92 6.78
C TYR A 64 -21.66 -1.18 5.63
N HIS A 65 -22.15 -1.72 4.52
CA HIS A 65 -21.35 -1.89 3.30
C HIS A 65 -20.76 -0.58 2.79
N LEU A 66 -21.59 0.48 2.72
CA LEU A 66 -21.13 1.77 2.20
C LEU A 66 -20.01 2.38 3.06
N ALA A 67 -20.12 2.28 4.39
CA ALA A 67 -19.09 2.78 5.29
C ALA A 67 -17.79 1.97 5.19
N CYS A 68 -17.84 0.64 5.11
CA CYS A 68 -16.59 -0.10 5.01
C CYS A 68 -15.93 0.02 3.62
N ILE A 69 -16.71 0.14 2.54
CA ILE A 69 -16.15 0.48 1.22
C ILE A 69 -15.43 1.83 1.30
N LYS A 70 -16.00 2.82 2.01
CA LYS A 70 -15.36 4.11 2.22
C LYS A 70 -14.02 4.00 2.95
N ASP A 71 -13.94 3.20 4.01
CA ASP A 71 -12.69 2.99 4.75
C ASP A 71 -11.64 2.25 3.92
N SER A 72 -12.06 1.28 3.10
CA SER A 72 -11.17 0.57 2.17
C SER A 72 -10.60 1.49 1.08
N ASN A 73 -11.43 2.38 0.53
CA ASN A 73 -11.00 3.38 -0.44
C ASN A 73 -10.02 4.37 0.20
N LEU A 74 -10.30 4.80 1.44
CA LEU A 74 -9.39 5.67 2.18
C LEU A 74 -8.02 5.01 2.38
N LEU A 75 -7.99 3.72 2.71
CA LEU A 75 -6.75 2.95 2.82
C LEU A 75 -6.00 2.87 1.48
N TYR A 76 -6.71 2.62 0.38
CA TYR A 76 -6.12 2.63 -0.97
C TYR A 76 -5.52 4.00 -1.33
N PHE A 77 -6.25 5.09 -1.09
CA PHE A 77 -5.78 6.46 -1.34
C PHE A 77 -4.55 6.78 -0.50
N HIS A 78 -4.58 6.41 0.77
CA HIS A 78 -3.46 6.63 1.68
C HIS A 78 -2.20 5.88 1.21
N ARG A 79 -2.32 4.59 0.90
CA ARG A 79 -1.20 3.76 0.41
C ARG A 79 -0.62 4.28 -0.90
N SER A 80 -1.50 4.61 -1.85
CA SER A 80 -1.08 5.12 -3.17
C SER A 80 -0.37 6.46 -3.04
N LEU A 81 -0.92 7.40 -2.26
CA LEU A 81 -0.32 8.72 -2.06
C LEU A 81 1.04 8.63 -1.35
N LEU A 82 1.16 7.75 -0.34
CA LEU A 82 2.41 7.51 0.36
C LEU A 82 3.49 7.01 -0.60
N ALA A 83 3.17 5.98 -1.40
CA ALA A 83 4.10 5.41 -2.37
C ALA A 83 4.50 6.42 -3.46
N ILE A 84 3.55 7.21 -3.99
CA ILE A 84 3.84 8.28 -4.96
C ILE A 84 4.81 9.31 -4.36
N THR A 85 4.54 9.73 -3.12
CA THR A 85 5.39 10.68 -2.39
C THR A 85 6.81 10.13 -2.21
N ASP A 86 6.94 8.87 -1.84
CA ASP A 86 8.23 8.20 -1.68
C ASP A 86 9.04 8.14 -2.99
N TRP A 87 8.37 7.84 -4.10
CA TRP A 87 8.98 7.87 -5.43
C TRP A 87 9.43 9.27 -5.82
N PHE A 88 8.61 10.30 -5.57
CA PHE A 88 8.99 11.69 -5.86
C PHE A 88 10.18 12.16 -5.04
N HIS A 89 10.25 11.77 -3.75
CA HIS A 89 11.45 12.03 -2.95
C HIS A 89 12.70 11.33 -3.51
N ALA A 90 12.57 10.09 -4.00
CA ALA A 90 13.67 9.38 -4.65
C ALA A 90 14.11 10.07 -5.96
N CYS A 91 13.17 10.48 -6.80
CA CYS A 91 13.46 11.22 -8.04
C CYS A 91 14.14 12.57 -7.75
N ALA A 92 13.66 13.32 -6.76
CA ALA A 92 14.26 14.59 -6.36
C ALA A 92 15.70 14.40 -5.83
N ALA A 93 15.95 13.32 -5.07
CA ALA A 93 17.30 12.99 -4.64
C ALA A 93 18.21 12.68 -5.84
N LEU A 94 17.72 11.90 -6.80
CA LEU A 94 18.46 11.55 -8.02
C LEU A 94 18.75 12.76 -8.90
N GLU A 95 17.79 13.68 -9.07
CA GLU A 95 18.00 14.92 -9.82
C GLU A 95 19.12 15.76 -9.19
N ARG A 96 19.19 15.84 -7.85
CA ARG A 96 20.29 16.51 -7.15
C ARG A 96 21.63 15.85 -7.44
N LEU A 97 21.69 14.51 -7.42
CA LEU A 97 22.91 13.78 -7.76
C LEU A 97 23.36 14.06 -9.21
N VAL A 98 22.43 14.02 -10.16
CA VAL A 98 22.72 14.33 -11.57
C VAL A 98 23.20 15.78 -11.72
N THR A 99 22.60 16.72 -11.00
CA THR A 99 23.02 18.14 -11.03
C THR A 99 24.47 18.30 -10.54
N VAL A 100 24.86 17.60 -9.48
CA VAL A 100 26.24 17.61 -8.97
C VAL A 100 27.21 16.95 -9.93
N ILE A 101 26.85 15.84 -10.57
CA ILE A 101 27.74 15.11 -11.50
C ILE A 101 27.88 15.83 -12.85
N ALA A 102 26.78 16.37 -13.39
CA ALA A 102 26.74 16.96 -14.73
C ALA A 102 27.29 18.40 -14.78
N ASP A 103 27.40 19.06 -13.62
CA ASP A 103 27.90 20.43 -13.46
C ASP A 103 27.38 21.38 -14.58
N VAL A 104 28.25 22.05 -15.32
CA VAL A 104 27.88 23.05 -16.36
C VAL A 104 27.08 22.46 -17.54
N LYS A 105 27.08 21.14 -17.73
CA LYS A 105 26.37 20.49 -18.85
C LYS A 105 24.90 20.18 -18.54
N PHE A 106 24.42 20.51 -17.34
CA PHE A 106 23.03 20.26 -16.96
C PHE A 106 22.04 21.13 -17.74
N ASN A 107 21.10 20.49 -18.45
CA ASN A 107 20.03 21.18 -19.17
C ASN A 107 18.74 21.21 -18.34
N LEU A 108 18.46 22.38 -17.75
CA LEU A 108 17.30 22.61 -16.91
C LEU A 108 15.97 22.43 -17.65
N ALA A 109 15.87 22.83 -18.92
CA ALA A 109 14.63 22.72 -19.69
C ALA A 109 14.28 21.25 -19.95
N LYS A 110 15.28 20.44 -20.30
CA LYS A 110 15.11 18.99 -20.48
C LYS A 110 14.74 18.30 -19.16
N SER A 111 15.37 18.68 -18.05
CA SER A 111 15.04 18.13 -16.72
C SER A 111 13.59 18.41 -16.35
N LYS A 112 13.10 19.64 -16.54
CA LYS A 112 11.71 20.02 -16.24
C LYS A 112 10.69 19.23 -17.06
N THR A 113 10.95 19.03 -18.36
CA THR A 113 10.08 18.21 -19.21
C THR A 113 10.07 16.74 -18.76
N MET A 114 11.23 16.19 -18.44
CA MET A 114 11.34 14.82 -17.93
C MET A 114 10.65 14.66 -16.57
N ALA A 115 10.79 15.63 -15.66
CA ALA A 115 10.13 15.61 -14.36
C ALA A 115 8.60 15.59 -14.50
N LYS A 116 8.04 16.42 -15.40
CA LYS A 116 6.60 16.40 -15.69
C LYS A 116 6.12 15.04 -16.19
N LEU A 117 6.88 14.42 -17.11
CA LEU A 117 6.56 13.08 -17.61
C LEU A 117 6.64 12.03 -16.50
N LEU A 118 7.70 12.06 -15.68
CA LEU A 118 7.89 11.13 -14.56
C LEU A 118 6.79 11.24 -13.51
N ILE A 119 6.34 12.45 -13.19
CA ILE A 119 5.23 12.67 -12.24
C ILE A 119 3.97 11.92 -12.71
N ILE A 120 3.62 12.05 -13.99
CA ILE A 120 2.43 11.40 -14.56
C ILE A 120 2.61 9.88 -14.57
N VAL A 121 3.74 9.40 -15.09
CA VAL A 121 4.00 7.95 -15.23
C VAL A 121 4.04 7.25 -13.87
N ILE A 122 4.75 7.80 -12.88
CA ILE A 122 4.86 7.21 -11.53
C ILE A 122 3.51 7.20 -10.83
N SER A 123 2.73 8.28 -10.97
CA SER A 123 1.40 8.37 -10.35
C SER A 123 0.46 7.30 -10.93
N LEU A 124 0.40 7.18 -12.26
CA LEU A 124 -0.42 6.18 -12.93
C LEU A 124 0.00 4.76 -12.58
N PHE A 125 1.31 4.46 -12.67
CA PHE A 125 1.85 3.15 -12.32
C PHE A 125 1.52 2.75 -10.87
N THR A 126 1.73 3.66 -9.92
CA THR A 126 1.50 3.39 -8.50
C THR A 126 0.02 3.18 -8.19
N CYS A 127 -0.87 4.00 -8.76
CA CYS A 127 -2.32 3.80 -8.61
C CYS A 127 -2.77 2.43 -9.15
N VAL A 128 -2.29 2.03 -10.33
CA VAL A 128 -2.63 0.72 -10.92
C VAL A 128 -2.13 -0.43 -10.05
N SER A 129 -0.92 -0.34 -9.49
CA SER A 129 -0.37 -1.36 -8.59
C SER A 129 -1.23 -1.62 -7.36
N PHE A 130 -1.84 -0.58 -6.78
CA PHE A 130 -2.72 -0.72 -5.61
C PHE A 130 -4.19 -0.99 -5.97
N LEU A 131 -4.60 -0.74 -7.22
CA LEU A 131 -6.00 -0.88 -7.65
C LEU A 131 -6.51 -2.32 -7.46
N HIS A 132 -5.61 -3.28 -7.65
CA HIS A 132 -5.88 -4.70 -7.41
C HIS A 132 -6.39 -4.98 -5.97
N ASP A 133 -5.85 -4.30 -4.95
CA ASP A 133 -6.25 -4.48 -3.53
C ASP A 133 -7.69 -3.98 -3.29
N SER A 134 -8.15 -2.99 -4.08
CA SER A 134 -9.52 -2.46 -4.02
C SER A 134 -10.51 -3.38 -4.75
N ILE A 135 -10.14 -3.93 -5.92
CA ILE A 135 -11.04 -4.71 -6.78
C ILE A 135 -11.32 -6.12 -6.22
N HIS A 136 -10.32 -6.79 -5.63
CA HIS A 136 -10.47 -8.18 -5.18
C HIS A 136 -11.14 -8.34 -3.81
N ARG A 137 -11.74 -7.28 -3.28
CA ARG A 137 -12.41 -7.29 -1.98
C ARG A 137 -13.87 -7.74 -2.15
N TYR A 138 -14.19 -8.93 -1.65
CA TYR A 138 -15.54 -9.47 -1.63
C TYR A 138 -16.12 -9.49 -0.20
N LEU A 139 -17.45 -9.47 -0.10
CA LEU A 139 -18.23 -9.33 1.13
C LEU A 139 -18.96 -10.64 1.43
N ILE A 140 -18.79 -11.17 2.64
CA ILE A 140 -19.54 -12.34 3.13
C ILE A 140 -20.46 -11.83 4.23
N ASP A 141 -21.77 -11.92 4.04
CA ASP A 141 -22.75 -11.57 5.07
C ASP A 141 -23.01 -12.79 5.96
N ASP A 142 -22.90 -12.63 7.28
CA ASP A 142 -23.23 -13.66 8.27
C ASP A 142 -24.51 -13.23 9.00
N ASP A 143 -25.60 -13.85 8.56
CA ASP A 143 -26.96 -13.58 8.98
C ASP A 143 -27.22 -14.00 10.45
N GLU A 144 -26.47 -14.97 10.99
CA GLU A 144 -26.67 -15.51 12.34
C GLU A 144 -26.11 -14.60 13.43
N GLU A 145 -24.90 -14.06 13.25
CA GLU A 145 -24.30 -13.13 14.23
C GLU A 145 -24.64 -11.65 13.97
N GLN A 146 -25.37 -11.33 12.91
CA GLN A 146 -25.54 -9.97 12.38
C GLN A 146 -24.20 -9.27 12.12
N ARG A 147 -23.25 -10.01 11.54
CA ARG A 147 -21.89 -9.55 11.27
C ARG A 147 -21.59 -9.71 9.79
N THR A 148 -21.13 -8.66 9.11
CA THR A 148 -20.71 -8.78 7.71
C THR A 148 -19.19 -8.88 7.65
N TRP A 149 -18.67 -10.04 7.28
CA TRP A 149 -17.25 -10.32 7.10
C TRP A 149 -16.73 -9.73 5.79
N HIS A 150 -15.56 -9.08 5.84
CA HIS A 150 -14.89 -8.54 4.65
C HIS A 150 -13.64 -9.34 4.33
N MET A 151 -13.82 -10.60 3.93
CA MET A 151 -12.69 -11.49 3.65
C MET A 151 -12.19 -11.23 2.23
N VAL A 152 -11.00 -10.61 2.12
CA VAL A 152 -10.31 -10.53 0.83
C VAL A 152 -9.82 -11.93 0.47
N HIS A 153 -10.55 -12.63 -0.39
CA HIS A 153 -10.15 -13.95 -0.86
C HIS A 153 -9.18 -13.78 -2.04
N PHE A 154 -7.89 -13.65 -1.72
CA PHE A 154 -6.86 -13.66 -2.73
C PHE A 154 -6.59 -15.09 -3.21
N THR A 155 -6.56 -15.30 -4.53
CA THR A 155 -5.89 -16.48 -5.11
C THR A 155 -4.42 -16.49 -4.64
N PRO A 156 -3.77 -17.65 -4.40
CA PRO A 156 -2.40 -17.69 -3.90
C PRO A 156 -1.41 -16.81 -4.68
N SER A 157 -1.54 -16.79 -6.01
CA SER A 157 -0.75 -15.95 -6.92
C SER A 157 -0.92 -14.45 -6.66
N ILE A 158 -2.17 -14.05 -6.39
CA ILE A 158 -2.53 -12.67 -6.11
C ILE A 158 -1.95 -12.21 -4.77
N GLY A 159 -1.99 -13.06 -3.74
CA GLY A 159 -1.40 -12.76 -2.44
C GLY A 159 0.11 -12.49 -2.55
N ILE A 160 0.81 -13.29 -3.36
CA ILE A 160 2.24 -13.09 -3.65
C ILE A 160 2.47 -11.77 -4.38
N CYS A 161 1.67 -11.45 -5.39
CA CYS A 161 1.77 -10.16 -6.10
C CYS A 161 1.56 -8.97 -5.15
N ASN A 162 0.59 -9.04 -4.25
CA ASN A 162 0.34 -7.98 -3.27
C ASN A 162 1.53 -7.79 -2.31
N SER A 163 2.11 -8.88 -1.80
CA SER A 163 3.32 -8.80 -0.97
C SER A 163 4.49 -8.19 -1.75
N PHE A 164 4.70 -8.60 -3.00
CA PHE A 164 5.75 -8.06 -3.85
C PHE A 164 5.58 -6.56 -4.09
N ILE A 165 4.36 -6.11 -4.44
CA ILE A 165 4.04 -4.70 -4.69
C ILE A 165 4.33 -3.84 -3.46
N ASN A 166 3.87 -4.28 -2.27
CA ASN A 166 4.09 -3.54 -1.03
C ASN A 166 5.59 -3.43 -0.69
N ILE A 167 6.35 -4.51 -0.88
CA ILE A 167 7.79 -4.54 -0.65
C ILE A 167 8.50 -3.63 -1.67
N PHE A 168 8.13 -3.72 -2.95
CA PHE A 168 8.74 -2.95 -4.02
C PHE A 168 8.55 -1.44 -3.82
N HIS A 169 7.31 -0.99 -3.60
CA HIS A 169 7.00 0.43 -3.41
C HIS A 169 7.54 1.01 -2.08
N SER A 170 7.94 0.17 -1.13
CA SER A 170 8.58 0.62 0.12
C SER A 170 10.12 0.61 0.05
N ILE A 171 10.71 -0.50 -0.39
CA ILE A 171 12.16 -0.71 -0.31
C ILE A 171 12.90 0.02 -1.42
N VAL A 172 12.38 0.03 -2.65
CA VAL A 172 13.10 0.60 -3.79
C VAL A 172 13.28 2.11 -3.65
N PRO A 173 12.24 2.92 -3.35
CA PRO A 173 12.43 4.34 -3.11
C PRO A 173 13.36 4.64 -1.94
N PHE A 174 13.29 3.85 -0.86
CA PHE A 174 14.17 4.00 0.30
C PHE A 174 15.64 3.80 -0.06
N ARG A 175 15.96 2.74 -0.81
CA ARG A 175 17.34 2.44 -1.25
C ARG A 175 17.89 3.53 -2.17
N LEU A 176 17.09 3.98 -3.15
CA LEU A 176 17.49 5.06 -4.06
C LEU A 176 17.77 6.37 -3.32
N LYS A 177 16.91 6.74 -2.36
CA LYS A 177 17.11 7.92 -1.50
C LYS A 177 18.44 7.85 -0.74
N LEU A 178 18.74 6.71 -0.13
CA LEU A 178 19.98 6.51 0.62
C LEU A 178 21.23 6.62 -0.25
N MET A 179 21.26 5.90 -1.38
CA MET A 179 22.41 5.91 -2.28
C MET A 179 22.67 7.32 -2.83
N SER A 180 21.61 8.01 -3.27
CA SER A 180 21.72 9.34 -3.84
C SER A 180 22.21 10.37 -2.81
N ALA A 181 21.74 10.28 -1.56
CA ALA A 181 22.20 11.14 -0.48
C ALA A 181 23.69 10.92 -0.16
N MET A 182 24.10 9.65 0.00
CA MET A 182 25.50 9.31 0.28
C MET A 182 26.44 9.78 -0.83
N SER A 183 26.11 9.51 -2.09
CA SER A 183 26.90 9.95 -3.23
C SER A 183 27.03 11.47 -3.29
N THR A 184 25.94 12.21 -3.04
CA THR A 184 25.95 13.68 -3.03
C THR A 184 26.86 14.22 -1.93
N SER A 185 26.76 13.71 -0.70
CA SER A 185 27.60 14.17 0.42
C SER A 185 29.09 13.96 0.18
N VAL A 186 29.47 12.80 -0.39
CA VAL A 186 30.87 12.49 -0.71
C VAL A 186 31.41 13.41 -1.81
N LEU A 187 30.62 13.63 -2.88
CA LEU A 187 31.00 14.52 -3.98
C LEU A 187 31.20 15.96 -3.49
N VAL A 188 30.26 16.50 -2.70
CA VAL A 188 30.36 17.85 -2.14
C VAL A 188 31.60 18.00 -1.24
N GLN A 189 31.89 17.01 -0.39
CA GLN A 189 33.10 17.05 0.44
C GLN A 189 34.38 17.08 -0.37
N LYS A 190 34.44 16.31 -1.46
CA LYS A 190 35.58 16.31 -2.39
C LYS A 190 35.75 17.68 -3.04
N ASP A 191 34.67 18.30 -3.50
CA ASP A 191 34.72 19.62 -4.14
C ASP A 191 35.15 20.72 -3.16
N VAL A 192 34.59 20.72 -1.94
CA VAL A 192 34.98 21.66 -0.87
C VAL A 192 36.45 21.50 -0.48
N TYR A 193 36.94 20.26 -0.38
CA TYR A 193 38.35 20.00 -0.09
C TYR A 193 39.28 20.55 -1.18
N GLN A 194 38.94 20.34 -2.47
CA GLN A 194 39.71 20.86 -3.60
C GLN A 194 39.73 22.39 -3.63
N LEU A 195 38.58 23.04 -3.39
CA LEU A 195 38.48 24.49 -3.31
C LEU A 195 39.35 25.04 -2.17
N ARG A 196 39.26 24.46 -0.95
CA ARG A 196 40.07 24.87 0.20
C ARG A 196 41.57 24.72 -0.08
N ASN A 197 41.99 23.61 -0.69
CA ASN A 197 43.39 23.37 -1.00
C ASN A 197 43.92 24.39 -2.03
N LYS A 198 43.12 24.70 -3.06
CA LYS A 198 43.46 25.73 -4.05
C LYS A 198 43.62 27.10 -3.39
N THR A 199 42.67 27.56 -2.58
CA THR A 199 42.77 28.86 -1.88
C THR A 199 43.97 28.94 -0.93
N ARG A 200 44.37 27.82 -0.33
CA ARG A 200 45.55 27.75 0.55
C ARG A 200 46.87 27.94 -0.22
N ILE A 201 46.95 27.46 -1.45
CA ILE A 201 48.13 27.61 -2.32
C ILE A 201 48.31 29.05 -2.79
N TRP A 202 47.23 29.81 -3.01
CA TRP A 202 47.28 31.21 -3.46
C TRP A 202 47.52 32.23 -2.33
N ASN A 203 47.49 31.79 -1.07
CA ASN A 203 47.72 32.63 0.11
C ASN A 203 49.14 32.45 0.71
N ILE A 204 50.05 31.79 -0.02
CA ILE A 204 51.49 31.67 0.27
C ILE A 204 52.25 32.40 -0.84
#